data_AF-A0A348MJ88-F1
#
_entry.id   AF-A0A348MJ88-F1
#
_cell.length_a   1.000
_cell.length_b   1.000
_cell.length_c   1.000
_cell.angle_alpha   90.00
_cell.angle_beta   90.00
_cell.angle_gamma   90.00
#
_symmetry.space_group_name_H-M   'P 1'
#
loop_
_entity.id
_entity.type
_entity.pdbx_description
1 polymer ?
#
loop_
_entity_poly.entity_id
_entity_poly.type
_entity_poly.pdbx_seq_one_letter_code
_entity_poly.pdbx_strand_id
1 'polypeptide(L)'
;MNTSRHQIIVNDSEATANGIKDYGMVGLILALGKVLYNYEDRTFQRWHEELKGGLSNYSFERIKRGAWSRLRKISFDLQQISFLKITDDTLVKSGSFQRDF
;
A
#
# COMPACT_ATOMS: atom_id res chain seq x y z
N MET A 1 -3.80 19.44 4.76
CA MET A 1 -4.65 18.45 5.43
C MET A 1 -4.08 18.21 6.81
N ASN A 2 -4.85 18.55 7.85
CA ASN A 2 -4.44 18.48 9.24
C ASN A 2 -4.84 17.11 9.80
N THR A 3 -4.01 16.08 9.62
CA THR A 3 -4.24 14.76 10.22
C THR A 3 -3.68 14.75 11.64
N SER A 4 -4.39 15.37 12.58
CA SER A 4 -4.01 15.44 14.01
C SER A 4 -4.31 14.16 14.79
N ARG A 5 -4.70 13.07 14.12
CA ARG A 5 -4.79 11.74 14.71
C ARG A 5 -3.64 10.91 14.17
N HIS A 6 -2.71 10.53 15.05
CA HIS A 6 -1.60 9.61 14.77
C HIS A 6 -2.12 8.18 14.55
N GLN A 7 -3.12 8.02 13.69
CA GLN A 7 -3.73 6.74 13.36
C GLN A 7 -2.94 6.13 12.21
N ILE A 8 -2.43 4.93 12.46
CA ILE A 8 -1.89 4.09 11.40
C ILE A 8 -3.09 3.43 10.73
N ILE A 9 -3.19 3.58 9.41
CA ILE A 9 -4.18 2.86 8.61
C ILE A 9 -3.64 1.46 8.39
N VAL A 10 -4.34 0.46 8.91
CA VAL A 10 -4.13 -0.96 8.59
C VAL A 10 -5.26 -1.42 7.68
N ASN A 11 -4.90 -2.10 6.59
CA ASN A 11 -5.87 -2.53 5.58
C ASN A 11 -6.72 -3.72 6.06
N ASP A 12 -6.27 -4.46 7.08
CA ASP A 12 -6.99 -5.60 7.63
C ASP A 12 -6.73 -5.70 9.14
N SER A 13 -7.53 -4.95 9.91
CA SER A 13 -7.44 -4.96 11.37
C SER A 13 -7.84 -6.30 11.98
N GLU A 14 -8.73 -7.06 11.31
CA GLU A 14 -9.20 -8.35 11.81
C GLU A 14 -8.12 -9.42 11.67
N ALA A 15 -7.51 -9.56 10.49
CA ALA A 15 -6.39 -10.49 10.33
C ALA A 15 -5.21 -10.13 11.23
N THR A 16 -4.96 -8.83 11.44
CA THR A 16 -3.93 -8.37 12.38
C THR A 16 -4.28 -8.75 13.82
N ALA A 17 -5.53 -8.54 14.25
CA ALA A 17 -5.99 -8.94 15.59
C ALA A 17 -5.90 -10.45 15.80
N ASN A 18 -6.31 -11.26 14.81
CA ASN A 18 -6.20 -12.71 14.85
C ASN A 18 -4.73 -13.15 14.95
N GLY A 19 -3.84 -12.53 14.18
CA GLY A 19 -2.39 -12.78 14.29
C GLY A 19 -1.82 -12.44 15.67
N ILE A 20 -2.24 -11.32 16.28
CA ILE A 20 -1.83 -10.98 17.66
C ILE A 20 -2.37 -12.00 18.65
N LYS A 21 -3.63 -12.42 18.52
CA LYS A 21 -4.25 -13.42 19.39
C LYS A 21 -3.50 -14.76 19.34
N ASP A 22 -3.14 -15.21 18.15
CA ASP A 22 -2.53 -16.53 17.96
C ASP A 22 -1.02 -16.54 18.30
N TYR A 23 -0.31 -15.42 18.07
CA TYR A 23 1.15 -15.37 18.13
C TYR A 23 1.71 -14.31 19.11
N GLY A 24 0.85 -13.58 19.82
CA GLY A 24 1.19 -12.52 20.77
C GLY A 24 1.59 -11.18 20.14
N MET A 25 1.93 -11.16 18.85
CA MET A 25 2.25 -9.94 18.09
C MET A 25 2.28 -10.19 16.58
N VAL A 26 2.17 -9.11 15.81
CA VAL A 26 2.45 -9.10 14.37
C VAL A 26 3.66 -8.20 14.10
N GLY A 27 4.64 -8.70 13.36
CA GLY A 27 5.80 -7.93 12.93
C GLY A 27 5.55 -7.24 11.59
N LEU A 28 5.90 -5.95 11.48
CA LEU A 28 5.88 -5.19 10.23
C LEU A 28 7.28 -4.68 9.92
N ILE A 29 7.81 -5.02 8.74
CA ILE A 29 9.06 -4.49 8.22
C ILE A 29 8.73 -3.32 7.30
N LEU A 30 9.18 -2.12 7.66
CA LEU A 30 8.94 -0.91 6.92
C LEU A 30 10.24 -0.46 6.21
N ALA A 31 10.25 -0.49 4.88
CA ALA A 31 11.33 0.08 4.08
C ALA A 31 10.97 1.52 3.68
N LEU A 32 11.79 2.47 4.11
CA LEU A 32 11.67 3.90 3.84
C LEU A 32 12.77 4.31 2.88
N GLY A 33 12.41 5.10 1.87
CA GLY A 33 13.36 5.45 0.83
C GLY A 33 12.81 6.47 -0.15
N LYS A 34 13.72 7.02 -0.97
CA LYS A 34 13.36 7.94 -2.04
C LYS A 34 12.92 7.13 -3.25
N VAL A 35 11.94 7.66 -3.98
CA VAL A 35 11.34 7.01 -5.14
C VAL A 35 11.46 7.92 -6.34
N LEU A 36 11.86 7.36 -7.48
CA LEU A 36 11.64 8.00 -8.77
C LEU A 36 10.42 7.38 -9.42
N TYR A 37 9.54 8.24 -9.93
CA TYR A 37 8.35 7.83 -10.67
C TYR A 37 8.59 8.02 -12.17
N ASN A 38 8.05 7.12 -12.98
CA ASN A 38 7.98 7.36 -14.43
C ASN A 38 6.87 8.40 -14.70
N TYR A 39 7.26 9.67 -14.82
CA TYR A 39 6.33 10.79 -14.93
C TYR A 39 6.01 11.17 -16.39
N GLU A 40 7.01 11.16 -17.27
CA GLU A 40 6.91 11.85 -18.58
C GLU A 40 6.36 10.97 -19.70
N ASP A 41 6.81 9.73 -19.85
CA ASP A 41 6.52 8.92 -21.04
C ASP A 41 5.66 7.68 -20.76
N ARG A 42 5.50 7.30 -19.48
CA ARG A 42 4.81 6.08 -19.04
C ARG A 42 5.30 4.82 -19.77
N THR A 43 6.53 4.80 -20.30
CA THR A 43 7.09 3.66 -21.04
C THR A 43 7.14 2.41 -20.19
N PHE A 44 7.56 2.55 -18.93
CA PHE A 44 7.51 1.46 -17.97
C PHE A 44 6.08 0.97 -17.71
N GLN A 45 5.10 1.87 -17.78
CA GLN A 45 3.70 1.48 -17.61
C GLN A 45 3.24 0.58 -18.77
N ARG A 46 3.53 0.97 -20.01
CA ARG A 46 3.18 0.24 -21.22
C ARG A 46 3.90 -1.10 -21.30
N TRP A 47 5.22 -1.11 -21.10
CA TRP A 47 6.02 -2.33 -21.05
C TRP A 47 5.47 -3.36 -20.05
N HIS A 48 5.16 -2.92 -18.82
CA HIS A 48 4.61 -3.84 -17.82
C HIS A 48 3.15 -4.25 -18.09
N GLU A 49 2.39 -3.47 -18.86
CA GLU A 49 1.05 -3.88 -19.32
C GLU A 49 1.16 -4.94 -20.41
N GLU A 50 2.05 -4.75 -21.39
CA GLU A 50 2.35 -5.74 -22.43
C GLU A 50 2.86 -7.04 -21.82
N LEU A 51 3.78 -6.97 -20.85
CA LEU A 51 4.32 -8.15 -20.15
C LEU A 51 3.23 -9.00 -19.48
N LYS A 52 2.17 -8.37 -18.97
CA LYS A 52 1.03 -9.06 -18.33
C LYS A 52 -0.01 -9.59 -19.31
N GLY A 53 0.20 -9.43 -20.62
CA GLY A 53 -0.76 -9.79 -21.65
C GLY A 53 -1.82 -8.72 -21.93
N GLY A 54 -1.53 -7.45 -21.61
CA GLY A 54 -2.42 -6.31 -21.88
C GLY A 54 -3.26 -5.88 -20.68
N LEU A 55 -4.34 -5.14 -20.96
CA LEU A 55 -5.24 -4.60 -19.94
C LEU A 55 -6.17 -5.70 -19.41
N SER A 56 -6.30 -5.79 -18.10
CA SER A 56 -7.32 -6.61 -17.45
C SER A 56 -8.70 -5.97 -17.53
N ASN A 57 -9.78 -6.77 -17.36
CA ASN A 57 -11.16 -6.25 -17.24
C ASN A 57 -11.28 -5.13 -16.20
N TYR A 58 -10.61 -5.29 -15.04
CA TYR A 58 -10.52 -4.24 -14.02
C TYR A 58 -9.92 -2.94 -14.57
N SER A 59 -8.87 -3.06 -15.38
CA SER A 59 -8.19 -1.90 -15.97
C SER A 59 -9.07 -1.20 -17.01
N PHE A 60 -9.83 -1.96 -17.80
CA PHE A 60 -10.82 -1.41 -18.73
C PHE A 60 -11.93 -0.63 -18.01
N GLU A 61 -12.56 -1.22 -17.00
CA GLU A 61 -13.61 -0.55 -16.23
C GLU A 61 -13.09 0.71 -15.52
N ARG A 62 -11.84 0.67 -15.06
CA ARG A 62 -11.17 1.84 -14.48
C ARG A 62 -10.96 2.97 -15.49
N ILE A 63 -10.61 2.65 -16.74
CA ILE A 63 -10.45 3.64 -17.82
C ILE A 63 -11.82 4.21 -18.21
N LYS A 64 -12.86 3.37 -18.32
CA LYS A 64 -14.23 3.81 -18.63
C LYS A 64 -14.76 4.86 -17.65
N ARG A 65 -14.46 4.70 -16.35
CA ARG A 65 -14.84 5.69 -15.32
C ARG A 65 -13.92 6.93 -15.26
N GLY A 66 -13.01 7.12 -16.21
CA GLY A 66 -12.10 8.26 -16.27
C GLY A 66 -11.02 8.28 -15.18
N ALA A 67 -10.81 7.16 -14.47
CA ALA A 67 -9.83 7.11 -13.39
C ALA A 67 -8.41 6.94 -13.95
N TRP A 68 -7.54 7.89 -13.60
CA TRP A 68 -6.15 7.90 -14.05
C TRP A 68 -5.39 6.70 -13.49
N SER A 69 -4.58 6.06 -14.33
CA SER A 69 -3.64 5.04 -13.87
C SER A 69 -2.64 5.66 -12.91
N ARG A 70 -2.34 4.96 -11.81
CA ARG A 70 -1.32 5.36 -10.84
C ARG A 70 0.06 5.33 -11.51
N LEU A 71 0.89 6.31 -11.20
CA LEU A 71 2.30 6.31 -11.60
C LEU A 71 3.02 5.12 -10.97
N ARG A 72 3.97 4.56 -11.71
CA ARG A 72 4.79 3.42 -11.24
C ARG A 72 6.16 3.93 -10.81
N LYS A 73 6.61 3.43 -9.66
CA LYS A 73 7.98 3.63 -9.17
C LYS A 73 8.92 2.86 -10.09
N ILE A 74 9.98 3.51 -10.55
CA ILE A 74 11.02 2.90 -11.41
C ILE A 74 12.33 2.70 -10.68
N SER A 75 12.54 3.42 -9.59
CA SER A 75 13.64 3.17 -8.67
C SER A 75 13.20 3.43 -7.23
N PHE A 76 13.89 2.75 -6.32
CA PHE A 76 13.75 2.94 -4.89
C PHE A 76 15.14 2.96 -4.27
N ASP A 77 15.52 4.12 -3.75
CA ASP A 77 16.74 4.31 -2.99
C ASP A 77 16.41 4.08 -1.50
N LEU A 78 16.77 2.92 -1.00
CA LEU A 78 16.50 2.51 0.39
C LEU A 78 17.34 3.36 1.34
N GLN A 79 16.67 4.08 2.24
CA GLN A 79 17.33 4.94 3.22
C GLN A 79 17.28 4.35 4.63
N GLN A 80 16.21 3.62 4.95
CA GLN A 80 16.00 3.07 6.29
C GLN A 80 15.11 1.83 6.24
N ILE A 81 15.41 0.87 7.11
CA ILE A 81 14.50 -0.24 7.45
C ILE A 81 14.11 -0.07 8.91
N SER A 82 12.80 -0.09 9.18
CA SER A 82 12.25 -0.06 10.53
C SER A 82 11.51 -1.37 10.80
N PHE A 83 11.74 -1.95 11.97
CA PHE A 83 11.00 -3.11 12.45
C PHE A 83 9.97 -2.64 13.46
N LEU A 84 8.71 -2.84 13.16
CA LEU A 84 7.58 -2.41 13.99
C LEU A 84 6.92 -3.64 14.59
N LYS A 85 6.71 -3.59 15.90
CA LYS A 85 5.90 -4.59 16.61
C LYS A 85 4.49 -4.05 16.74
N ILE A 86 3.53 -4.78 16.19
CA ILE A 86 2.11 -4.49 16.34
C ILE A 86 1.56 -5.42 17.42
N THR A 87 1.01 -4.81 18.46
CA THR A 87 0.33 -5.45 19.60
C THR A 87 -1.06 -4.84 19.75
N ASP A 88 -1.87 -5.37 20.67
CA ASP A 88 -3.18 -4.79 21.01
C ASP A 88 -3.09 -3.30 21.38
N ASP A 89 -2.09 -2.92 22.19
CA ASP A 89 -1.85 -1.51 22.56
C ASP A 89 -1.61 -0.58 21.35
N THR A 90 -1.07 -1.14 20.27
CA THR A 90 -0.81 -0.43 19.01
C THR A 90 -2.04 -0.48 18.10
N LEU A 91 -2.70 -1.64 18.03
CA LEU A 91 -3.84 -1.88 17.17
C LEU A 91 -5.06 -1.05 17.59
N VAL A 92 -5.31 -0.87 18.89
CA VAL A 92 -6.40 -0.02 19.42
C VAL A 92 -6.26 1.44 18.98
N LYS A 93 -5.03 1.89 18.67
CA LYS A 93 -4.75 3.25 18.19
C LYS A 93 -4.84 3.37 16.67
N SER A 94 -5.08 2.27 15.96
CA SER A 94 -5.14 2.23 14.51
C SER A 94 -6.54 2.58 13.98
N GLY A 95 -6.60 3.24 12.83
CA GLY A 95 -7.85 3.54 12.15
C GLY A 95 -8.10 2.56 11.01
N SER A 96 -9.36 2.43 10.58
CA SER A 96 -9.69 1.78 9.31
C SER A 96 -9.86 2.82 8.20
N PHE A 97 -9.35 2.50 7.02
CA PHE A 97 -9.47 3.36 5.83
C PHE A 97 -10.55 2.87 4.85
N GLN A 98 -10.84 1.57 4.85
CA GLN A 98 -11.92 0.97 4.07
C GLN A 98 -12.89 0.26 5.00
N ARG A 99 -14.18 0.32 4.66
CA ARG A 99 -15.25 -0.46 5.28
C ARG A 99 -15.70 -1.51 4.27
N ASP A 100 -16.11 -2.67 4.77
CA ASP A 100 -16.75 -3.74 3.99
C ASP A 100 -15.85 -4.36 2.90
N PHE A 101 -14.57 -4.57 3.22
CA PHE A 101 -13.60 -5.33 2.41
C PHE A 101 -13.16 -6.59 3.12
#